data_AF-A0A942DLH5-F1
#
_entry.id   AF-A0A942DLH5-F1
#
_cell.length_a   1.000
_cell.length_b   1.000
_cell.length_c   1.000
_cell.angle_alpha   90.00
_cell.angle_beta   90.00
_cell.angle_gamma   90.00
#
_symmetry.space_group_name_H-M   'P 1'
#
loop_
_entity.id
_entity.type
_entity.pdbx_description
1 polymer ?
#
loop_
_entity_poly.entity_id
_entity_poly.type
_entity_poly.pdbx_seq_one_letter_code
_entity_poly.pdbx_strand_id
1 'polypeptide(L)'
;MKVKEVRELSHDEIVSRIVDTRKQIVEMRFALAVRKLESPAKLRNARKSLARLLTIQSEKVRAEGAPEKAAKAEAAPKAPKAKKETAKA
;
A
#
# COMPACT_ATOMS: atom_id res chain seq x y z
N MET A 1 11.25 5.11 -11.95
CA MET A 1 11.94 4.05 -11.20
C MET A 1 12.42 2.96 -12.15
N LYS A 2 13.72 2.64 -12.14
CA LYS A 2 14.27 1.55 -12.95
C LYS A 2 14.10 0.22 -12.22
N VAL A 3 14.00 -0.90 -12.95
CA VAL A 3 13.73 -2.23 -12.37
C VAL A 3 14.89 -2.71 -11.49
N LYS A 4 16.13 -2.35 -11.85
CA LYS A 4 17.35 -2.71 -11.09
C LYS A 4 17.32 -2.16 -9.66
N GLU A 5 17.03 -0.86 -9.53
CA GLU A 5 16.90 -0.16 -8.24
C GLU A 5 15.88 -0.83 -7.32
N VAL A 6 14.78 -1.36 -7.87
CA VAL A 6 13.72 -2.00 -7.07
C VAL A 6 14.16 -3.38 -6.56
N ARG A 7 15.01 -4.10 -7.30
CA ARG A 7 15.49 -5.43 -6.90
C ARG A 7 16.49 -5.36 -5.75
N GLU A 8 17.28 -4.31 -5.71
CA GLU A 8 18.27 -4.02 -4.66
C GLU A 8 17.63 -3.67 -3.31
N LEU A 9 16.38 -3.19 -3.30
CA LEU A 9 15.64 -2.87 -2.06
C LEU A 9 15.28 -4.14 -1.27
N SER A 10 15.27 -4.03 0.06
CA SER A 10 14.78 -5.09 0.95
C SER A 10 13.25 -5.28 0.84
N HIS A 11 12.72 -6.40 1.36
CA HIS A 11 11.27 -6.66 1.32
C HIS A 11 10.47 -5.56 2.04
N ASP A 12 10.92 -5.14 3.22
CA ASP A 12 10.25 -4.12 4.03
C ASP A 12 10.28 -2.74 3.37
N GLU A 13 11.40 -2.39 2.71
CA GLU A 13 11.50 -1.15 1.94
C GLU A 13 10.58 -1.14 0.72
N ILE A 14 10.42 -2.28 0.04
CA ILE A 14 9.47 -2.43 -1.07
C ILE A 14 8.04 -2.19 -0.56
N VAL A 15 7.66 -2.79 0.56
CA VAL A 15 6.35 -2.59 1.19
C VAL A 15 6.13 -1.11 1.53
N SER A 16 7.11 -0.47 2.17
CA SER A 16 7.04 0.96 2.51
C SER A 16 6.87 1.83 1.27
N ARG A 17 7.66 1.58 0.21
CA ARG A 17 7.55 2.32 -1.05
C ARG A 17 6.25 2.10 -1.78
N ILE A 18 5.62 0.93 -1.67
CA ILE A 18 4.29 0.68 -2.22
C ILE A 18 3.26 1.60 -1.55
N VAL A 19 3.31 1.73 -0.21
CA VAL A 19 2.39 2.59 0.55
C VAL A 19 2.58 4.05 0.15
N ASP A 20 3.82 4.53 0.12
CA ASP A 20 4.12 5.91 -0.26
C ASP A 20 3.68 6.21 -1.69
N THR A 21 3.99 5.32 -2.64
CA THR A 21 3.62 5.51 -4.05
C THR A 21 2.11 5.53 -4.23
N ARG A 22 1.35 4.75 -3.44
CA ARG A 22 -0.12 4.79 -3.44
C ARG A 22 -0.64 6.13 -2.93
N LYS A 23 -0.09 6.66 -1.82
CA LYS A 23 -0.47 7.99 -1.30
C LYS A 23 -0.22 9.08 -2.33
N GLN A 24 0.96 9.07 -2.94
CA GLN A 24 1.31 9.99 -4.02
C GLN A 24 0.35 9.92 -5.21
N ILE A 25 -0.10 8.73 -5.60
CA ILE A 25 -1.11 8.57 -6.67
C ILE A 25 -2.43 9.22 -6.27
N VAL A 26 -2.88 9.06 -5.02
CA VAL A 26 -4.12 9.69 -4.53
C VAL A 26 -3.99 11.21 -4.52
N GLU A 27 -2.88 11.74 -4.00
CA GLU A 27 -2.59 13.17 -4.03
C GLU A 27 -2.55 13.73 -5.46
N MET A 28 -1.90 13.02 -6.39
CA MET A 28 -1.88 13.40 -7.82
C MET A 28 -3.26 13.35 -8.46
N ARG A 29 -4.13 12.40 -8.07
CA ARG A 29 -5.51 12.34 -8.55
C ARG A 29 -6.34 13.50 -8.02
N PHE A 30 -6.12 13.89 -6.76
CA PHE A 30 -6.74 15.07 -6.17
C PHE A 30 -6.27 16.35 -6.89
N ALA A 31 -4.96 16.51 -7.08
CA ALA A 31 -4.40 17.64 -7.83
C ALA A 31 -4.92 17.71 -9.28
N LEU A 32 -5.14 16.55 -9.92
CA LEU A 32 -5.76 16.47 -11.24
C LEU A 32 -7.22 16.97 -11.21
N ALA A 33 -8.00 16.56 -10.20
CA ALA A 33 -9.39 16.99 -10.04
C ALA A 33 -9.50 18.51 -9.83
N VAL A 34 -8.55 19.11 -9.10
CA VAL A 34 -8.47 20.56 -8.88
C VAL A 34 -7.83 21.31 -10.08
N ARG A 35 -7.54 20.61 -11.20
CA ARG A 35 -6.84 21.13 -12.39
C ARG A 35 -5.48 21.82 -12.09
N LYS A 36 -4.84 21.45 -10.98
CA LYS A 36 -3.51 21.95 -10.57
C LYS A 36 -2.36 21.01 -10.97
N LEU A 37 -2.66 19.90 -11.66
CA LEU A 37 -1.62 18.95 -12.04
C LEU A 37 -0.90 19.42 -13.32
N GLU A 38 0.37 19.81 -13.17
CA GLU A 38 1.22 20.26 -14.28
C GLU A 38 1.40 19.22 -15.39
N SER A 39 1.38 17.93 -15.07
CA SER A 39 1.65 16.87 -16.05
C SER A 39 0.95 15.55 -15.75
N PRO A 40 -0.04 15.14 -16.58
CA PRO A 40 -0.67 13.82 -16.51
C PRO A 40 0.30 12.65 -16.67
N ALA A 41 1.47 12.88 -17.30
CA ALA A 41 2.50 11.86 -17.48
C ALA A 41 3.09 11.40 -16.14
N LYS A 42 3.20 12.29 -15.15
CA LYS A 42 3.68 11.98 -13.79
C LYS A 42 2.80 10.90 -13.14
N LEU A 43 1.48 11.02 -13.24
CA LEU A 43 0.53 10.03 -12.73
C LEU A 43 0.67 8.66 -13.41
N ARG A 44 0.93 8.64 -14.73
CA ARG A 44 1.16 7.39 -15.48
C ARG A 44 2.48 6.72 -15.06
N ASN A 45 3.53 7.52 -14.82
CA ASN A 45 4.83 7.03 -14.36
C ASN A 45 4.78 6.49 -12.93
N ALA A 46 4.01 7.13 -12.04
CA ALA A 46 3.76 6.66 -10.68
C ALA A 46 3.03 5.31 -10.69
N ARG A 47 1.98 5.15 -11.50
CA ARG A 47 1.28 3.87 -11.69
C ARG A 47 2.21 2.76 -12.19
N LYS A 48 3.06 3.04 -13.18
CA LYS A 48 4.06 2.08 -13.67
C LYS A 48 5.09 1.71 -12.60
N SER A 49 5.48 2.65 -11.75
CA SER A 49 6.42 2.39 -10.66
C SER A 49 5.79 1.51 -9.58
N LEU A 50 4.53 1.76 -9.21
CA LEU A 50 3.77 0.91 -8.29
C LEU A 50 3.64 -0.53 -8.82
N ALA A 51 3.33 -0.69 -10.11
CA ALA A 51 3.22 -2.03 -10.72
C ALA A 51 4.54 -2.81 -10.61
N ARG A 52 5.68 -2.17 -10.89
CA ARG A 52 7.01 -2.80 -10.77
C ARG A 52 7.33 -3.24 -9.35
N LEU A 53 7.00 -2.41 -8.35
CA LEU A 53 7.19 -2.74 -6.93
C LEU A 53 6.37 -3.97 -6.54
N LEU A 54 5.10 -4.02 -6.93
CA LEU A 54 4.21 -5.16 -6.67
C LEU A 54 4.68 -6.45 -7.37
N THR A 55 5.16 -6.34 -8.61
CA THR A 55 5.71 -7.50 -9.33
C THR A 55 6.93 -8.07 -8.62
N ILE A 56 7.89 -7.23 -8.24
CA ILE A 56 9.11 -7.70 -7.56
C ILE A 56 8.80 -8.25 -6.17
N GLN A 57 7.86 -7.64 -5.44
CA GLN A 57 7.36 -8.21 -4.19
C GLN A 57 6.82 -9.63 -4.42
N SER A 58 6.01 -9.82 -5.46
CA SER A 58 5.44 -11.13 -5.82
C SER A 58 6.51 -12.12 -6.26
N GLU A 59 7.52 -11.69 -7.02
CA GLU A 59 8.68 -12.51 -7.41
C GLU A 59 9.44 -13.00 -6.17
N LYS A 60 9.70 -12.13 -5.19
CA LYS A 60 10.39 -12.49 -3.94
C LYS A 60 9.58 -13.51 -3.12
N VAL A 61 8.29 -13.26 -2.93
CA VAL A 61 7.39 -14.18 -2.20
C VAL A 61 7.30 -15.55 -2.89
N ARG A 62 7.30 -15.58 -4.23
CA ARG A 62 7.26 -16.84 -5.00
C ARG A 62 8.60 -17.59 -4.98
N ALA A 63 9.71 -16.87 -4.96
CA ALA A 63 11.05 -17.45 -4.88
C ALA A 63 11.36 -18.04 -3.50
N GLU A 64 10.86 -17.44 -2.43
CA GLU A 64 11.01 -17.93 -1.05
C GLU A 64 10.14 -19.16 -0.72
N GLY A 65 9.39 -19.68 -1.70
CA GLY A 65 8.64 -20.93 -1.54
C GLY A 65 7.64 -20.86 -0.40
N ALA A 66 6.58 -20.05 -0.57
CA ALA A 66 5.38 -19.97 0.26
C ALA A 66 5.54 -20.34 1.76
N PRO A 67 5.38 -19.34 2.64
CA PRO A 67 4.23 -19.46 3.53
C PRO A 67 3.35 -18.21 3.54
N GLU A 68 2.07 -18.43 3.28
CA GLU A 68 0.95 -17.96 4.10
C GLU A 68 1.20 -16.71 4.97
N LYS A 69 0.84 -15.51 4.48
CA LYS A 69 0.31 -14.45 5.35
C LYS A 69 -0.88 -13.75 4.70
N ALA A 70 -2.03 -14.39 4.88
CA ALA A 70 -3.32 -13.73 5.04
C ALA A 70 -3.41 -12.90 6.35
N ALA A 71 -2.30 -12.65 7.07
CA ALA A 71 -2.28 -12.06 8.41
C ALA A 71 -1.90 -10.57 8.45
N LYS A 72 -2.52 -9.72 7.63
CA LYS A 72 -2.60 -8.27 7.91
C LYS A 72 -3.95 -7.64 7.52
N ALA A 73 -5.02 -8.44 7.65
CA ALA A 73 -6.39 -7.94 7.75
C ALA A 73 -6.81 -7.70 9.23
N GLU A 74 -5.98 -8.05 10.22
CA GLU A 74 -6.26 -7.80 11.64
C GLU A 74 -5.42 -6.64 12.18
N ALA A 75 -5.88 -5.42 11.90
CA ALA A 75 -5.58 -4.23 12.70
C ALA A 75 -6.71 -3.19 12.54
N ALA A 76 -7.95 -3.64 12.63
CA ALA A 76 -9.01 -2.80 13.18
C ALA A 76 -8.98 -3.03 14.70
N PRO A 77 -8.67 -2.02 15.54
CA PRO A 77 -8.76 -2.20 16.98
C PRO A 77 -10.22 -2.48 17.34
N LYS A 78 -10.44 -3.64 17.97
CA LYS A 78 -11.71 -4.06 18.58
C LYS A 78 -12.16 -3.01 19.60
N ALA A 79 -13.47 -2.77 19.58
CA ALA A 79 -14.27 -1.96 20.49
C ALA A 79 -14.01 -2.21 21.99
N PRO A 80 -14.63 -1.40 22.86
CA PRO A 80 -15.32 -1.97 24.00
C PRO A 80 -16.82 -1.71 23.87
N LYS A 81 -17.58 -2.78 23.58
CA LYS A 81 -18.97 -2.87 24.04
C LYS A 81 -18.92 -3.13 25.54
N ALA A 82 -19.16 -2.12 26.36
CA ALA A 82 -19.45 -2.30 27.78
C ALA A 82 -20.97 -2.29 27.98
N LYS A 83 -21.49 -3.52 28.12
CA LYS A 83 -22.61 -3.98 28.94
C LYS A 83 -23.75 -2.98 29.25
N LYS A 84 -24.90 -3.32 28.68
CA LYS A 84 -26.23 -3.08 29.21
C LYS A 84 -26.31 -3.71 30.61
N GLU A 85 -26.29 -2.89 31.66
CA GLU A 85 -26.54 -3.33 33.03
C GLU A 85 -28.03 -3.13 33.31
N THR A 86 -28.78 -4.24 33.29
CA THR A 86 -30.10 -4.34 33.88
C THR A 86 -29.93 -4.74 35.34
N ALA A 87 -30.18 -3.83 36.28
CA ALA A 87 -30.48 -4.16 37.67
C ALA A 87 -31.31 -3.04 38.32
N LYS A 88 -32.63 -3.25 38.28
CA LYS A 88 -33.63 -2.94 39.31
C LYS A 88 -33.11 -2.27 40.61
N ALA A 89 -33.56 -1.04 40.87
CA ALA A 89 -33.98 -0.51 42.17
C ALA A 89 -34.98 0.63 41.92
#